data_AF-A0A496YZ92-F1
#
_entry.id   AF-A0A496YZ92-F1
#
_cell.length_a   1.000
_cell.length_b   1.000
_cell.length_c   1.000
_cell.angle_alpha   90.00
_cell.angle_beta   90.00
_cell.angle_gamma   90.00
#
_symmetry.space_group_name_H-M   'P 1'
#
loop_
_entity.id
_entity.type
_entity.pdbx_description
1 polymer ?
#
loop_
_entity_poly.entity_id
_entity_poly.type
_entity_poly.pdbx_seq_one_letter_code
_entity_poly.pdbx_strand_id
1 'polypeptide(L)' 'MFVPNKNFTSVLETVKQVIEEHPNYLGFKGSKDETWLNYTFHLNDDHNRQVNLAVMLYHIPR' A
#
# COMPACT_ATOMS: atom_id res chain seq x y z
N MET A 1 12.42 -15.95 -2.74
CA MET A 1 12.16 -16.28 -4.16
C MET A 1 11.69 -14.98 -4.83
N PHE A 2 12.54 -14.33 -5.61
CA PHE A 2 12.17 -13.07 -6.29
C PHE A 2 11.37 -13.42 -7.55
N VAL A 3 10.13 -12.95 -7.63
CA VAL A 3 9.25 -13.24 -8.76
C VAL A 3 9.81 -12.51 -9.99
N PRO A 4 10.08 -13.19 -11.12
CA PRO A 4 10.35 -12.54 -12.39
C PRO A 4 9.05 -11.95 -12.91
N ASN A 5 8.58 -10.87 -12.28
CA ASN A 5 7.27 -10.34 -12.57
C ASN A 5 7.37 -9.49 -13.83
N LYS A 6 6.83 -9.99 -14.95
CA LYS A 6 6.79 -9.30 -16.25
C LYS A 6 5.92 -8.02 -16.22
N ASN A 7 5.16 -7.79 -15.15
CA ASN A 7 4.33 -6.59 -14.98
C ASN A 7 4.36 -6.10 -13.53
N PHE A 8 5.32 -5.24 -13.20
CA PHE A 8 5.38 -4.56 -11.90
C PHE A 8 4.09 -3.74 -11.61
N THR A 9 3.44 -3.24 -12.66
CA THR A 9 2.11 -2.60 -12.60
C THR A 9 1.05 -3.48 -11.92
N SER A 10 1.02 -4.79 -12.20
CA SER A 10 0.04 -5.69 -11.60
C SER A 10 0.22 -5.83 -10.08
N VAL A 11 1.47 -5.72 -9.59
CA VAL A 11 1.75 -5.68 -8.15
C VAL A 11 1.20 -4.40 -7.54
N LEU A 12 1.42 -3.26 -8.20
CA LEU A 12 0.91 -1.96 -7.73
C LEU A 12 -0.62 -1.97 -7.62
N GLU A 13 -1.31 -2.54 -8.61
CA GLU A 13 -2.77 -2.66 -8.60
C GLU A 13 -3.26 -3.57 -7.48
N THR A 14 -2.61 -4.73 -7.30
CA THR A 14 -2.97 -5.69 -6.24
C THR A 14 -2.82 -5.06 -4.85
N VAL A 15 -1.73 -4.32 -4.63
CA VAL A 15 -1.49 -3.62 -3.35
C VAL A 15 -2.58 -2.58 -3.08
N LYS A 16 -2.96 -1.79 -4.08
CA LYS A 16 -4.04 -0.79 -3.92
C LYS A 16 -5.36 -1.46 -3.56
N GLN A 17 -5.73 -2.52 -4.27
CA GLN A 17 -6.97 -3.24 -4.03
C GLN A 17 -7.02 -3.83 -2.61
N VAL A 18 -6.00 -4.59 -2.21
CA VAL A 18 -6.00 -5.30 -0.92
C VAL A 18 -5.93 -4.33 0.26
N ILE A 19 -5.27 -3.18 0.11
CA ILE A 19 -5.23 -2.14 1.16
C ILE A 19 -6.62 -1.56 1.42
N GLU A 20 -7.39 -1.31 0.37
CA GLU A 20 -8.75 -0.75 0.48
C GLU A 20 -9.73 -1.74 1.11
N GLU A 21 -9.50 -3.03 0.98
CA GLU A 21 -10.30 -4.10 1.60
C GLU A 21 -10.01 -4.30 3.10
N HIS A 22 -8.94 -3.70 3.64
CA HIS A 22 -8.57 -3.88 5.04
C HIS A 22 -9.58 -3.20 5.98
N PRO A 23 -10.05 -3.88 7.05
CA PRO A 23 -11.11 -3.35 7.93
C PRO A 23 -10.76 -2.02 8.58
N ASN A 24 -9.46 -1.78 8.82
CA ASN A 24 -9.00 -0.53 9.43
C ASN A 24 -8.66 0.58 8.44
N TYR A 25 -8.88 0.37 7.15
CA TYR A 25 -8.55 1.35 6.14
C TYR A 25 -9.44 2.60 6.30
N LEU A 26 -8.81 3.76 6.43
CA LEU A 26 -9.51 5.06 6.54
C LEU A 26 -9.43 5.89 5.26
N GLY A 27 -8.38 5.72 4.45
CA GLY A 27 -8.27 6.44 3.19
C GLY A 27 -6.86 6.54 2.62
N PHE A 28 -6.80 6.87 1.32
CA PHE A 28 -5.57 7.17 0.60
C PHE A 28 -5.17 8.63 0.83
N LYS A 29 -3.94 8.86 1.26
CA LYS A 29 -3.38 10.20 1.51
C LYS A 29 -2.66 10.78 0.31
N GLY A 30 -2.40 9.98 -0.71
CA GLY A 30 -1.68 10.40 -1.90
C GLY A 30 -0.40 9.60 -2.11
N SER A 31 0.10 9.69 -3.33
CA SER A 31 1.38 9.09 -3.72
C SER A 31 2.43 10.18 -3.88
N LYS A 32 3.64 9.90 -3.42
CA LYS A 32 4.78 10.77 -3.75
C LYS A 32 5.25 10.51 -5.19
N ASP A 33 5.34 9.24 -5.54
CA ASP A 33 5.69 8.69 -6.86
C ASP A 33 4.85 7.42 -7.11
N GLU A 34 4.91 6.82 -8.30
CA GLU A 34 4.09 5.64 -8.66
C GLU A 34 4.25 4.45 -7.69
N THR A 35 5.39 4.33 -7.03
CA THR A 35 5.72 3.23 -6.13
C THR A 35 5.67 3.59 -4.66
N TRP A 36 5.36 4.84 -4.32
CA TRP A 36 5.25 5.34 -2.95
C TRP A 36 3.83 5.76 -2.68
N LEU A 37 3.10 4.90 -1.98
CA LEU A 37 1.68 5.06 -1.69
C LEU A 37 1.49 5.33 -0.19
N ASN A 38 0.79 6.41 0.17
CA ASN A 38 0.52 6.75 1.56
C ASN A 38 -0.95 6.54 1.87
N TYR A 39 -1.22 5.94 3.02
CA TYR A 39 -2.56 5.57 3.47
C TYR A 39 -2.71 5.93 4.95
N THR A 40 -3.96 6.06 5.37
CA THR A 40 -4.31 6.18 6.78
C THR A 40 -5.16 4.99 7.19
N PHE A 41 -4.84 4.45 8.35
CA PHE A 41 -5.58 3.39 9.02
C PHE A 41 -5.97 3.83 10.43
N HIS A 42 -6.91 3.16 11.06
CA HIS A 42 -7.02 3.21 12.51
C HIS A 42 -6.34 2.01 13.18
N LEU A 43 -6.07 2.13 14.48
CA LEU A 43 -5.57 1.00 15.26
C LEU A 43 -6.70 0.00 15.53
N ASN A 44 -6.36 -1.27 15.71
CA ASN A 44 -7.31 -2.25 16.25
C ASN A 44 -7.79 -1.75 17.63
N ASP A 45 -9.09 -1.88 17.88
CA ASP A 45 -9.76 -1.52 19.14
C ASP A 45 -9.78 -0.01 19.51
N ASP A 46 -9.07 0.86 18.78
CA ASP A 46 -9.08 2.32 18.98
C ASP A 46 -9.22 3.07 17.66
N HIS A 47 -10.47 3.38 17.29
CA HIS A 47 -10.81 4.09 16.05
C HIS A 47 -10.43 5.58 16.10
N ASN A 48 -10.16 6.15 17.28
CA ASN A 48 -9.73 7.54 17.40
C ASN A 48 -8.23 7.70 17.12
N ARG A 49 -7.45 6.61 17.18
CA ARG A 49 -6.03 6.63 16.85
C ARG A 49 -5.79 6.31 15.38
N GLN A 50 -5.39 7.34 14.65
CA GLN A 50 -4.99 7.23 13.25
C GLN A 50 -3.50 6.83 13.14
N VAL A 51 -3.22 5.94 12.19
CA VAL A 51 -1.88 5.48 11.81
C VAL A 51 -1.65 5.85 10.36
N ASN A 52 -0.54 6.55 10.08
CA ASN A 52 -0.13 6.84 8.71
C ASN A 52 0.84 5.74 8.24
N LEU A 53 0.48 5.05 7.16
CA LEU A 53 1.25 3.97 6.57
C LEU A 53 1.78 4.39 5.20
N ALA A 54 3.10 4.29 5.01
CA ALA A 54 3.74 4.44 3.71
C ALA A 54 4.15 3.07 3.17
N VAL A 55 3.65 2.72 1.99
CA VAL A 55 4.00 1.49 1.28
C VAL A 55 4.88 1.86 0.10
N MET A 56 6.11 1.33 0.10
CA MET A 56 7.11 1.57 -0.93
C MET A 56 7.43 0.27 -1.66
N LEU A 57 7.25 0.27 -2.98
CA LEU A 57 7.53 -0.88 -3.84
C LEU A 57 8.82 -0.65 -4.63
N TYR A 58 9.68 -1.66 -4.67
CA TYR A 58 10.95 -1.59 -5.38
C TYR A 58 11.08 -2.76 -6.36
N HIS A 59 11.40 -2.43 -7.62
CA HIS A 59 11.81 -3.39 -8.62
C HIS A 59 13.32 -3.31 -8.81
N ILE A 60 14.04 -4.39 -8.53
CA ILE A 60 15.49 -4.45 -8.68
C ILE A 60 15.78 -5.37 -9.88
N PRO A 61 16.09 -4.82 -11.07
CA PRO A 61 16.44 -5.63 -12.23
C PRO A 61 17.74 -6.40 -11.96
N ARG A 62 17.80 -7.64 -12.46
CA ARG A 62 19.00 -8.50 -12.44
C ARG A 62 19.67 -8.50 -13.80
#